data_AF-A0A1F7XHS3-F1
#
_entry.id   AF-A0A1F7XHS3-F1
#
_cell.length_a   1.000
_cell.length_b   1.000
_cell.length_c   1.000
_cell.angle_alpha   90.00
_cell.angle_beta   90.00
_cell.angle_gamma   90.00
#
_symmetry.space_group_name_H-M   'P 1'
#
loop_
_entity.id
_entity.type
_entity.pdbx_description
1 polymer ?
#
loop_
_entity_poly.entity_id
_entity_poly.type
_entity_poly.pdbx_seq_one_letter_code
_entity_poly.pdbx_strand_id
1 'polypeptide(L)'
;MPKRIIVLLTGVTVILLAFVIYKLAGSPPIPLPPVSYKVSQENELHDYLKGRDVTITVATNGQVVVTESGRILTDISYTPETLYNLTTLGERMILPKPQNWKERVILLFYPFYKIGFTATTAFLYHVIPVKITITVNAE
;
A
#
# COMPACT_ATOMS: atom_id res chain seq x y z
N MET A 1 -8.08 10.42 -43.07
CA MET A 1 -7.16 10.09 -41.95
C MET A 1 -7.00 11.14 -40.83
N PRO A 2 -7.51 12.40 -40.86
CA PRO A 2 -7.26 13.38 -39.77
C PRO A 2 -8.18 13.23 -38.54
N LYS A 3 -9.40 12.70 -38.71
CA LYS A 3 -10.40 12.65 -37.62
C LYS A 3 -10.00 11.75 -36.44
N ARG A 4 -9.29 10.65 -36.69
CA ARG A 4 -8.82 9.74 -35.63
C ARG A 4 -7.71 10.35 -34.77
N ILE A 5 -6.83 11.14 -35.40
CA ILE A 5 -5.75 11.86 -34.70
C ILE A 5 -6.34 12.95 -33.81
N ILE A 6 -7.33 13.70 -34.31
CA ILE A 6 -8.01 14.74 -33.52
C ILE A 6 -8.72 14.13 -32.31
N VAL A 7 -9.46 13.03 -32.48
CA VAL A 7 -10.13 12.34 -31.35
C VAL A 7 -9.12 11.85 -30.31
N LEU A 8 -7.98 11.30 -30.75
CA LEU A 8 -6.93 10.81 -29.86
C LEU A 8 -6.25 11.97 -29.11
N LEU A 9 -5.94 13.07 -29.80
CA LEU A 9 -5.40 14.28 -29.19
C LEU A 9 -6.36 14.88 -28.16
N THR A 10 -7.64 15.03 -28.51
CA THR A 10 -8.65 15.56 -27.59
C THR A 10 -8.78 14.67 -26.35
N GLY A 11 -8.77 13.34 -26.52
CA GLY A 11 -8.78 12.40 -25.40
C GLY A 11 -7.57 12.58 -24.46
N VAL A 12 -6.37 12.70 -25.03
CA VAL A 12 -5.14 12.97 -24.26
C VAL A 12 -5.21 14.31 -23.53
N THR A 13 -5.69 15.36 -24.19
CA THR A 13 -5.86 16.68 -23.57
C THR A 13 -6.82 16.64 -22.39
N VAL A 14 -7.95 15.94 -22.50
CA VAL A 14 -8.92 15.79 -21.41
C VAL A 14 -8.30 15.06 -20.21
N ILE A 15 -7.54 13.98 -20.45
CA ILE A 15 -6.85 13.23 -19.40
C ILE A 15 -5.81 14.11 -18.69
N LEU A 16 -5.03 14.88 -19.44
CA LEU A 16 -4.03 15.80 -18.88
C LEU A 16 -4.70 16.90 -18.06
N LEU A 17 -5.80 17.48 -18.54
CA LEU A 17 -6.54 18.50 -17.81
C LEU A 17 -7.08 17.94 -16.48
N ALA A 18 -7.68 16.75 -16.50
CA ALA A 18 -8.15 16.07 -15.31
C ALA A 18 -7.01 15.80 -14.31
N PHE A 19 -5.84 15.39 -14.79
CA PHE A 19 -4.66 15.17 -13.95
C PHE A 19 -4.15 16.47 -13.30
N VAL A 20 -4.13 17.58 -14.04
CA VAL A 20 -3.74 18.89 -13.48
C VAL A 20 -4.73 19.33 -12.40
N ILE A 21 -6.03 19.19 -12.63
CA ILE A 21 -7.07 19.50 -11.63
C ILE A 21 -6.89 18.62 -10.39
N TYR A 22 -6.63 17.32 -10.57
CA TYR A 22 -6.35 16.39 -9.48
C TYR A 22 -5.14 16.84 -8.64
N LYS A 23 -4.06 17.28 -9.29
CA LYS A 23 -2.89 17.83 -8.59
C LYS A 23 -3.20 19.11 -7.84
N LEU A 24 -3.95 20.03 -8.44
CA LEU A 24 -4.37 21.30 -7.80
C LEU A 24 -5.30 21.07 -6.59
N ALA A 25 -6.10 20.00 -6.60
CA ALA A 25 -6.94 19.60 -5.47
C ALA A 25 -6.15 18.96 -4.30
N GLY A 26 -4.81 18.96 -4.34
CA GLY A 26 -3.96 18.41 -3.29
C GLY A 26 -3.73 16.90 -3.40
N SER A 27 -4.11 16.27 -4.52
CA SER A 27 -3.95 14.82 -4.76
C SER A 27 -4.54 13.96 -3.63
N PRO A 28 -5.86 14.03 -3.38
CA PRO A 28 -6.47 13.21 -2.34
C PRO A 28 -6.28 11.71 -2.63
N PRO A 29 -6.04 10.87 -1.60
CA PRO A 29 -5.92 9.43 -1.77
C PRO A 29 -7.21 8.81 -2.32
N ILE A 30 -7.11 8.09 -3.43
CA ILE A 30 -8.23 7.39 -4.07
C ILE A 30 -8.60 6.18 -3.20
N PRO A 31 -9.83 6.11 -2.65
CA PRO A 31 -10.25 4.99 -1.82
C PRO A 31 -10.40 3.73 -2.68
N LEU A 32 -9.73 2.65 -2.25
CA LEU A 32 -9.94 1.32 -2.79
C LEU A 32 -11.03 0.58 -2.00
N PRO A 33 -11.68 -0.43 -2.59
CA PRO A 33 -12.65 -1.25 -1.88
C PRO A 33 -12.07 -1.81 -0.59
N PRO A 34 -12.81 -1.75 0.54
CA PRO A 34 -12.32 -2.27 1.81
C PRO A 34 -12.19 -3.79 1.74
N VAL A 35 -11.14 -4.32 2.38
CA VAL A 35 -10.87 -5.74 2.46
C VAL A 35 -11.11 -6.19 3.90
N SER A 36 -11.88 -7.26 4.09
CA SER A 36 -12.00 -7.91 5.40
C SER A 36 -11.00 -9.06 5.50
N TYR A 37 -10.24 -9.09 6.58
CA TYR A 37 -9.32 -10.16 6.92
C TYR A 37 -9.73 -10.79 8.25
N LYS A 38 -9.92 -12.11 8.24
CA LYS A 38 -10.20 -12.88 9.46
C LYS A 38 -8.93 -13.53 9.97
N VAL A 39 -8.68 -13.39 11.25
CA VAL A 39 -7.51 -13.95 11.93
C VAL A 39 -7.89 -15.29 12.55
N SER A 40 -7.25 -16.36 12.06
CA SER A 40 -7.40 -17.74 12.58
C SER A 40 -6.95 -17.85 14.04
N GLN A 41 -7.54 -18.79 14.78
CA GLN A 41 -7.23 -19.10 16.19
C GLN A 41 -5.75 -19.44 16.45
N GLU A 42 -5.03 -19.89 15.42
CA GLU A 42 -3.61 -20.25 15.51
C GLU A 42 -2.67 -19.03 15.52
N ASN A 43 -3.19 -17.84 15.22
CA ASN A 43 -2.41 -16.62 15.14
C ASN A 43 -2.39 -15.91 16.51
N GLU A 44 -1.23 -15.46 16.95
CA GLU A 44 -1.05 -14.74 18.21
C GLU A 44 -1.92 -13.47 18.32
N LEU A 45 -2.29 -12.87 17.17
CA LEU A 45 -3.23 -11.73 17.14
C LEU A 45 -4.68 -12.10 17.43
N HIS A 46 -5.07 -13.38 17.36
CA HIS A 46 -6.46 -13.81 17.53
C HIS A 46 -7.01 -13.44 18.90
N ASP A 47 -6.26 -13.71 19.97
CA ASP A 47 -6.66 -13.39 21.34
C ASP A 47 -6.78 -11.88 21.57
N TYR A 48 -5.93 -11.08 20.90
CA TYR A 48 -6.00 -9.62 20.97
C TYR A 48 -7.18 -9.03 20.18
N LEU A 49 -7.66 -9.73 19.15
CA LEU A 49 -8.75 -9.28 18.28
C LEU A 49 -10.11 -9.88 18.67
N LYS A 50 -10.15 -10.78 19.65
CA LYS A 50 -11.39 -11.44 20.07
C LYS A 50 -12.40 -10.43 20.59
N GLY A 51 -13.53 -10.31 19.89
CA GLY A 51 -14.59 -9.36 20.19
C GLY A 51 -14.26 -7.89 19.84
N ARG A 52 -13.22 -7.66 19.03
CA ARG A 52 -12.78 -6.34 18.59
C ARG A 52 -12.68 -6.30 17.07
N ASP A 53 -13.15 -5.19 16.50
CA ASP A 53 -13.02 -4.90 15.08
C ASP A 53 -11.98 -3.80 14.91
N VAL A 54 -10.83 -4.16 14.34
CA VAL A 54 -9.71 -3.23 14.11
C VAL A 54 -9.66 -2.86 12.64
N THR A 55 -9.80 -1.58 12.33
CA THR A 55 -9.71 -1.06 10.97
C THR A 55 -8.37 -0.38 10.76
N ILE A 56 -7.57 -0.91 9.84
CA ILE A 56 -6.29 -0.37 9.41
C ILE A 56 -6.50 0.35 8.08
N THR A 57 -6.28 1.66 8.09
CA THR A 57 -6.34 2.50 6.89
C THR A 57 -4.93 2.88 6.49
N VAL A 58 -4.49 2.46 5.31
CA VAL A 58 -3.19 2.78 4.74
C VAL A 58 -3.40 3.70 3.55
N ALA A 59 -2.97 4.96 3.66
CA ALA A 59 -2.97 5.92 2.58
C ALA A 59 -1.54 6.10 2.05
N THR A 60 -1.35 5.86 0.75
CA THR A 60 -0.02 5.86 0.14
C THR A 60 0.61 7.23 0.03
N ASN A 61 -0.11 8.30 0.38
CA ASN A 61 0.45 9.64 0.58
C ASN A 61 1.22 9.77 1.92
N GLY A 62 1.42 8.67 2.65
CA GLY A 62 2.28 8.65 3.83
C GLY A 62 1.56 8.61 5.15
N GLN A 63 0.35 8.04 5.22
CA GLN A 63 -0.39 7.94 6.46
C GLN A 63 -0.89 6.50 6.70
N VAL A 64 -0.71 6.00 7.91
CA VAL A 64 -1.32 4.76 8.40
C VAL A 64 -2.10 5.07 9.65
N VAL A 65 -3.41 4.83 9.62
CA VAL A 65 -4.30 5.05 10.76
C VAL A 65 -4.89 3.71 11.18
N VAL A 66 -4.72 3.34 12.44
CA VAL A 66 -5.35 2.16 13.04
C VAL A 66 -6.46 2.64 13.96
N THR A 67 -7.66 2.11 13.76
CA THR A 67 -8.85 2.47 14.53
C THR A 67 -9.56 1.24 15.08
N GLU A 68 -10.16 1.37 16.26
CA GLU A 68 -11.01 0.36 16.88
C GLU A 68 -12.31 1.04 17.32
N SER A 69 -13.47 0.56 16.85
CA SER A 69 -14.78 1.17 17.17
C SER A 69 -14.83 2.69 16.98
N GLY A 70 -14.15 3.20 15.94
CA GLY A 70 -14.07 4.63 15.63
C GLY A 70 -13.05 5.44 16.45
N ARG A 71 -12.36 4.83 17.41
CA ARG A 71 -11.26 5.47 18.16
C ARG A 71 -9.94 5.22 17.45
N ILE A 72 -9.12 6.27 17.29
CA ILE A 72 -7.76 6.14 16.76
C ILE A 72 -6.89 5.50 17.83
N LEU A 73 -6.36 4.32 17.53
CA LEU A 73 -5.34 3.65 18.34
C LEU A 73 -3.96 4.19 18.00
N THR A 74 -3.70 4.39 16.71
CA THR A 74 -2.40 4.79 16.19
C THR A 74 -2.56 5.59 14.90
N ASP A 75 -1.81 6.68 14.75
CA ASP A 75 -1.66 7.45 13.52
C ASP A 75 -0.17 7.64 13.23
N ILE A 76 0.32 6.99 12.17
CA ILE A 76 1.73 6.99 11.79
C ILE A 76 1.86 7.68 10.45
N SER A 77 2.69 8.72 10.42
CA SER A 77 3.15 9.31 9.17
C SER A 77 4.41 8.58 8.68
N TYR A 78 4.49 8.30 7.38
CA TYR A 78 5.63 7.67 6.75
C TYR A 78 5.99 8.35 5.41
N THR A 79 7.26 8.28 5.06
CA THR A 79 7.78 8.60 3.73
C THR A 79 8.16 7.30 3.01
N PRO A 80 8.33 7.32 1.67
CA PRO A 80 8.84 6.16 0.94
C PRO A 80 10.19 5.66 1.52
N GLU A 81 11.02 6.59 2.00
CA GLU A 81 12.31 6.27 2.62
C GLU A 81 12.15 5.58 3.98
N THR A 82 11.28 6.09 4.86
CA THR A 82 11.05 5.43 6.16
C THR A 82 10.41 4.06 5.98
N LEU A 83 9.52 3.90 5.00
CA LEU A 83 8.91 2.60 4.68
C LEU A 83 9.96 1.61 4.17
N TYR A 84 10.86 2.05 3.29
CA TYR A 84 11.99 1.24 2.81
C TYR A 84 12.94 0.82 3.94
N ASN A 85 13.19 1.71 4.89
CA ASN A 85 14.05 1.41 6.03
C ASN A 85 13.39 0.38 6.96
N LEU A 86 12.09 0.52 7.23
CA LEU A 86 11.32 -0.43 8.04
C LEU A 86 11.29 -1.82 7.39
N THR A 87 11.05 -1.91 6.09
CA THR A 87 11.09 -3.21 5.39
C THR A 87 12.49 -3.80 5.45
N THR A 88 13.53 -3.01 5.21
CA THR A 88 14.94 -3.47 5.29
C THR A 88 15.33 -3.97 6.69
N LEU A 89 14.79 -3.37 7.75
CA LEU A 89 15.02 -3.83 9.12
C LEU A 89 14.25 -5.12 9.43
N GLY A 90 12.98 -5.19 9.06
CA GLY A 90 12.16 -6.40 9.21
C GLY A 90 12.74 -7.59 8.45
N GLU A 91 13.24 -7.35 7.23
CA GLU A 91 13.97 -8.33 6.42
C GLU A 91 15.15 -8.96 7.15
N ARG A 92 15.99 -8.14 7.80
CA ARG A 92 17.16 -8.63 8.55
C ARG A 92 16.78 -9.45 9.78
N MET A 93 15.60 -9.22 10.33
CA MET A 93 15.10 -9.95 11.51
C MET A 93 14.38 -11.24 11.13
N ILE A 94 13.73 -11.29 9.96
CA ILE A 94 12.82 -12.38 9.58
C ILE A 94 13.46 -13.38 8.60
N LEU A 95 14.40 -12.98 7.74
CA LEU A 95 14.95 -13.88 6.71
C LEU A 95 15.92 -14.90 7.33
N PRO A 96 15.57 -16.21 7.38
CA PRO A 96 16.51 -17.24 7.81
C PRO A 96 17.67 -17.35 6.81
N LYS A 97 18.86 -17.73 7.28
CA LYS A 97 19.99 -18.06 6.39
C LYS A 97 19.56 -19.22 5.49
N PRO A 98 19.68 -19.11 4.15
CA PRO A 98 19.13 -20.09 3.23
C PRO A 98 19.79 -21.47 3.44
N GLN A 99 18.96 -22.49 3.63
CA GLN A 99 19.37 -23.87 3.89
C GLN A 99 19.24 -24.73 2.62
N ASN A 100 18.33 -24.38 1.71
CA ASN A 100 18.05 -25.13 0.48
C ASN A 100 18.16 -24.31 -0.81
N TRP A 101 18.36 -24.98 -1.95
CA TRP A 101 18.48 -24.34 -3.27
C TRP A 101 17.26 -23.50 -3.68
N LYS A 102 16.05 -23.94 -3.34
CA LYS A 102 14.81 -23.19 -3.64
C LYS A 102 14.75 -21.84 -2.92
N GLU A 103 15.18 -21.79 -1.66
CA GLU A 103 15.29 -20.54 -0.88
C GLU A 103 16.35 -19.61 -1.48
N ARG A 104 17.46 -20.18 -1.98
CA ARG A 104 18.52 -19.43 -2.65
C ARG A 104 18.06 -18.78 -3.96
N VAL A 105 17.18 -19.44 -4.71
CA VAL A 105 16.58 -18.88 -5.93
C VAL A 105 15.59 -17.76 -5.61
N ILE A 106 14.76 -17.93 -4.58
CA ILE A 106 13.82 -16.88 -4.13
C ILE A 106 14.59 -15.63 -3.68
N LEU A 107 15.69 -15.81 -2.94
CA LEU A 107 16.59 -14.72 -2.54
C LEU A 107 17.27 -14.03 -3.73
N LEU A 108 17.42 -14.71 -4.88
CA LEU A 108 18.01 -14.13 -6.09
C LEU A 108 17.04 -13.17 -6.81
N PHE A 109 15.74 -13.47 -6.79
CA PHE A 109 14.69 -12.61 -7.34
C PHE A 109 14.24 -11.52 -6.35
N TYR A 110 14.57 -11.67 -5.08
CA TYR A 110 14.27 -10.74 -4.01
C TYR A 110 14.67 -9.27 -4.26
N PRO A 111 15.89 -8.94 -4.73
CA PRO A 111 16.25 -7.56 -5.03
C PRO A 111 15.37 -6.92 -6.11
N PHE A 112 14.91 -7.70 -7.09
CA PHE A 112 13.99 -7.20 -8.12
C PHE A 112 12.60 -6.92 -7.54
N TYR A 113 12.10 -7.77 -6.64
CA TYR A 113 10.86 -7.52 -5.92
C TYR A 113 10.95 -6.24 -5.07
N LYS A 114 12.07 -6.05 -4.35
CA LYS A 114 12.29 -4.88 -3.50
C LYS A 114 12.35 -3.58 -4.30
N ILE A 115 13.06 -3.58 -5.43
CA ILE A 115 13.11 -2.44 -6.34
C ILE A 115 11.71 -2.14 -6.90
N GLY A 116 10.98 -3.17 -7.35
CA GLY A 116 9.61 -3.02 -7.84
C GLY A 116 8.69 -2.42 -6.79
N PHE A 117 8.69 -2.97 -5.57
CA PHE A 117 7.90 -2.47 -4.45
C PHE A 117 8.24 -1.01 -4.09
N THR A 118 9.52 -0.66 -4.07
CA THR A 118 9.97 0.71 -3.79
C THR A 118 9.55 1.69 -4.89
N ALA A 119 9.69 1.30 -6.15
CA ALA A 119 9.25 2.12 -7.28
C ALA A 119 7.74 2.33 -7.29
N THR A 120 6.96 1.26 -7.05
CA THR A 120 5.50 1.32 -6.97
C THR A 120 5.05 2.20 -5.81
N THR A 121 5.64 2.03 -4.62
CA THR A 121 5.28 2.86 -3.46
C THR A 121 5.65 4.33 -3.67
N ALA A 122 6.82 4.63 -4.27
CA ALA A 122 7.20 6.00 -4.62
C ALA A 122 6.25 6.63 -5.65
N PHE A 123 5.81 5.86 -6.66
CA PHE A 123 4.84 6.30 -7.65
C PHE A 123 3.47 6.58 -7.00
N LEU A 124 2.97 5.68 -6.17
CA LEU A 124 1.72 5.85 -5.44
C LEU A 124 1.82 6.96 -4.38
N TYR A 125 3.01 7.29 -3.90
CA TYR A 125 3.20 8.41 -2.98
C TYR A 125 3.13 9.77 -3.70
N HIS A 126 3.82 9.91 -4.83
CA HIS A 126 3.99 11.20 -5.49
C HIS A 126 3.01 11.48 -6.63
N VAL A 127 2.52 10.45 -7.32
CA VAL A 127 1.75 10.62 -8.56
C VAL A 127 0.25 10.46 -8.28
N ILE A 128 -0.15 9.29 -7.80
CA ILE A 128 -1.56 8.95 -7.54
C ILE A 128 -1.67 8.20 -6.22
N PRO A 129 -1.91 8.90 -5.09
CA PRO A 129 -2.17 8.25 -3.83
C PRO A 129 -3.45 7.44 -3.84
N VAL A 130 -3.38 6.30 -3.18
CA VAL A 130 -4.48 5.35 -2.96
C VAL A 130 -4.65 5.12 -1.47
N LYS A 131 -5.87 4.83 -1.04
CA LYS A 131 -6.21 4.50 0.33
C LYS A 131 -6.79 3.10 0.39
N ILE A 132 -6.07 2.21 1.07
CA ILE A 132 -6.48 0.84 1.34
C ILE A 132 -7.08 0.81 2.74
N THR A 133 -8.24 0.20 2.89
CA THR A 133 -8.88 0.00 4.19
C THR A 133 -9.00 -1.49 4.44
N ILE A 134 -8.47 -1.96 5.56
CA ILE A 134 -8.46 -3.37 5.96
C ILE A 134 -9.18 -3.47 7.30
N THR A 135 -10.27 -4.22 7.35
CA THR A 135 -10.96 -4.55 8.60
C THR A 135 -10.50 -5.93 9.06
N VAL A 136 -9.90 -5.98 10.24
CA VAL A 136 -9.29 -7.17 10.82
C VAL A 136 -10.09 -7.60 12.04
N ASN A 137 -10.65 -8.80 11.98
CA ASN A 137 -11.48 -9.38 13.03
C ASN A 137 -11.00 -10.81 13.36
N ALA A 138 -11.26 -11.28 14.57
CA ALA A 138 -11.11 -12.69 14.91
C ALA A 138 -12.19 -13.53 14.21
N GLU A 139 -11.83 -14.74 13.74
CA GLU A 139 -12.79 -15.71 13.20
C GLU A 139 -13.68 -16.34 14.27
#